data_AF-G3HMN3-F1
#
_entry.id   AF-G3HMN3-F1
#
_cell.length_a   1.000
_cell.length_b   1.000
_cell.length_c   1.000
_cell.angle_alpha   90.00
_cell.angle_beta   90.00
_cell.angle_gamma   90.00
#
_symmetry.space_group_name_H-M   'P 1'
#
loop_
_entity.id
_entity.type
_entity.pdbx_description
1 polymer ?
#
loop_
_entity_poly.entity_id
_entity_poly.type
_entity_poly.pdbx_seq_one_letter_code
_entity_poly.pdbx_strand_id
1 'polypeptide(L)'
;MYCLREILSRKGLAYIQSRQALNSVVKITSKKKHPELITFKYGNSSASGIEILAIERYLIPNAGDATRAIKQQIMKVLDALES
;
A
#
# COMPACT_ATOMS: atom_id res chain seq x y z
N MET A 1 -1.02 -4.35 5.00
CA MET A 1 -2.03 -3.31 4.73
C MET A 1 -3.31 -3.98 4.25
N TYR A 2 -4.46 -3.59 4.81
CA TYR A 2 -5.77 -4.08 4.37
C TYR A 2 -6.52 -2.98 3.62
N CYS A 3 -7.26 -3.36 2.58
CA CYS A 3 -8.23 -2.49 1.93
C CYS A 3 -9.63 -3.06 2.21
N LEU A 4 -10.48 -2.26 2.85
CA LEU A 4 -11.87 -2.61 3.12
C LEU A 4 -12.76 -1.87 2.11
N ARG A 5 -13.60 -2.61 1.38
CA ARG A 5 -14.59 -2.04 0.46
C ARG A 5 -15.97 -2.08 1.11
N GLU A 6 -16.53 -0.91 1.34
CA GLU A 6 -17.86 -0.78 1.94
C GLU A 6 -18.95 -1.49 1.13
N ILE A 7 -19.93 -2.06 1.83
CA ILE A 7 -21.15 -2.59 1.24
C ILE A 7 -22.20 -1.49 1.30
N LEU A 8 -22.45 -0.82 0.17
CA LEU A 8 -23.32 0.37 0.12
C LEU A 8 -24.74 0.14 0.69
N SER A 9 -25.27 -1.08 0.56
CA SER A 9 -26.59 -1.45 1.07
C SER A 9 -26.60 -1.85 2.56
N ARG A 10 -25.44 -2.00 3.21
CA ARG A 10 -25.31 -2.48 4.60
C ARG A 10 -24.37 -1.58 5.38
N LYS A 11 -24.95 -0.57 6.05
CA LYS A 11 -24.22 0.40 6.87
C LYS A 11 -23.28 -0.29 7.87
N GLY A 12 -22.02 0.16 7.90
CA GLY A 12 -21.00 -0.31 8.84
C GLY A 12 -20.35 -1.64 8.46
N LEU A 13 -20.67 -2.22 7.30
CA LEU A 13 -20.06 -3.47 6.83
C LEU A 13 -19.21 -3.25 5.57
N ALA A 14 -18.14 -4.03 5.46
CA ALA A 14 -17.21 -4.01 4.34
C ALA A 14 -16.66 -5.40 4.05
N TYR A 15 -16.27 -5.64 2.80
CA TYR A 15 -15.46 -6.79 2.43
C TYR A 15 -13.97 -6.47 2.55
N ILE A 16 -13.16 -7.45 2.93
CA ILE A 16 -11.72 -7.38 2.76
C ILE A 16 -11.44 -7.53 1.27
N GLN A 17 -11.18 -6.40 0.59
CA GLN A 17 -10.91 -6.37 -0.84
C GLN A 17 -9.46 -6.73 -1.15
N SER A 18 -8.55 -6.41 -0.23
CA SER A 18 -7.13 -6.74 -0.35
C SER A 18 -6.47 -6.88 1.02
N ARG A 19 -5.45 -7.74 1.06
CA ARG A 19 -4.52 -7.93 2.18
C ARG A 19 -3.13 -8.12 1.63
N GLN A 20 -2.27 -7.12 1.79
CA GLN A 20 -0.89 -7.13 1.31
C GLN A 20 0.09 -7.06 2.48
N ALA A 21 1.16 -7.84 2.44
CA ALA A 21 2.23 -7.74 3.43
C ALA A 21 2.98 -6.41 3.27
N LEU A 22 3.50 -5.83 4.36
CA LEU A 22 4.21 -4.54 4.27
C LEU A 22 5.58 -4.70 3.61
N ASN A 23 6.27 -5.80 3.88
CA ASN A 23 7.55 -6.15 3.26
C ASN A 23 7.42 -6.51 1.77
N SER A 24 6.22 -6.78 1.25
CA SER A 24 6.02 -7.00 -0.19
C SER A 24 5.82 -5.71 -0.99
N VAL A 25 5.77 -4.54 -0.34
CA VAL A 25 5.66 -3.25 -1.04
C VAL A 25 6.99 -2.92 -1.71
N VAL A 26 7.03 -2.97 -3.04
CA VAL A 26 8.23 -2.69 -3.83
C VAL A 26 8.26 -1.28 -4.42
N LYS A 27 7.10 -0.62 -4.54
CA LYS A 27 7.02 0.77 -5.02
C LYS A 27 5.77 1.48 -4.55
N ILE A 28 5.92 2.77 -4.21
CA ILE A 28 4.81 3.69 -3.95
C ILE A 28 5.00 4.91 -4.86
N THR A 29 4.02 5.24 -5.70
CA THR A 29 4.12 6.36 -6.64
C THR A 29 2.86 7.20 -6.67
N SER A 30 2.99 8.49 -6.94
CA SER A 30 1.89 9.41 -7.28
C SER A 30 2.22 10.17 -8.56
N LYS A 31 1.22 10.83 -9.16
CA LYS A 31 1.43 11.76 -10.28
C LYS A 31 1.35 13.19 -9.76
N LYS A 32 2.28 14.07 -10.18
CA LYS A 32 2.30 15.49 -9.77
C LYS A 32 0.97 16.21 -10.02
N LYS A 33 0.27 15.87 -11.10
CA LYS A 33 -1.05 16.45 -11.45
C LYS A 33 -2.20 15.93 -10.56
N HIS A 34 -2.04 14.77 -9.93
CA HIS A 34 -3.04 14.13 -9.05
C HIS A 34 -2.32 13.53 -7.83
N PRO A 35 -1.82 14.38 -6.92
CA PRO A 35 -1.00 13.93 -5.79
C PRO A 35 -1.74 12.98 -4.84
N GLU A 36 -3.07 13.03 -4.81
CA GLU A 36 -3.94 12.17 -4.01
C GLU A 36 -4.06 10.75 -4.59
N LEU A 37 -3.75 10.55 -5.87
CA LEU A 37 -3.84 9.25 -6.53
C LEU A 37 -2.54 8.47 -6.33
N ILE A 38 -2.54 7.61 -5.32
CA ILE A 38 -1.39 6.78 -4.96
C ILE A 38 -1.51 5.42 -5.61
N THR A 39 -0.41 4.94 -6.18
CA THR A 39 -0.25 3.58 -6.69
C THR A 39 0.72 2.83 -5.80
N PHE A 40 0.27 1.72 -5.24
CA PHE A 40 1.09 0.74 -4.54
C PHE A 40 1.38 -0.42 -5.49
N LYS A 41 2.64 -0.82 -5.56
CA LYS A 41 3.07 -2.02 -6.28
C LYS A 41 3.63 -3.00 -5.27
N TYR A 42 3.20 -4.24 -5.38
CA TYR A 42 3.61 -5.33 -4.51
C TYR A 42 4.27 -6.44 -5.31
N GLY A 43 5.19 -7.15 -4.67
CA GLY A 43 5.84 -8.32 -5.24
C GLY A 43 7.14 -8.66 -4.53
N ASN A 44 8.07 -9.22 -5.28
CA ASN A 44 9.33 -9.72 -4.76
C ASN A 44 10.48 -8.76 -5.11
N SER A 45 11.40 -8.56 -4.18
CA SER A 45 12.64 -7.82 -4.40
C SER A 45 13.82 -8.77 -4.22
N SER A 46 14.71 -8.81 -5.19
CA SER A 46 15.90 -9.68 -5.23
C SER A 46 17.10 -8.93 -5.79
N ALA A 47 18.30 -9.52 -5.69
CA ALA A 47 19.51 -8.95 -6.30
C ALA A 47 19.38 -8.76 -7.83
N SER A 48 18.58 -9.59 -8.50
CA SER A 48 18.28 -9.50 -9.93
C SER A 48 17.23 -8.43 -10.28
N GLY A 49 16.59 -7.80 -9.30
CA GLY A 49 15.62 -6.74 -9.49
C GLY A 49 14.28 -6.99 -8.80
N ILE A 50 13.29 -6.20 -9.21
CA ILE A 50 11.93 -6.17 -8.64
C ILE A 50 10.96 -6.86 -9.61
N GLU A 51 10.24 -7.85 -9.10
CA GLU A 51 9.10 -8.48 -9.77
C GLU A 51 7.79 -7.89 -9.21
N ILE A 52 6.91 -7.40 -10.07
CA ILE A 52 5.62 -6.82 -9.66
C ILE A 52 4.53 -7.88 -9.86
N LEU A 53 3.89 -8.29 -8.76
CA LEU A 53 2.82 -9.28 -8.74
C LEU A 53 1.43 -8.64 -8.62
N ALA A 54 1.32 -7.47 -7.99
CA ALA A 54 0.05 -6.78 -7.82
C ALA A 54 0.22 -5.26 -7.87
N ILE A 55 -0.80 -4.57 -8.35
CA ILE A 55 -0.88 -3.12 -8.41
C ILE A 55 -2.23 -2.67 -7.89
N GLU A 56 -2.22 -1.77 -6.91
CA GLU A 56 -3.43 -1.19 -6.33
C GLU A 56 -3.35 0.34 -6.39
N ARG A 57 -4.49 0.98 -6.65
CA ARG A 57 -4.58 2.44 -6.78
C ARG A 57 -5.67 2.97 -5.87
N TYR A 58 -5.35 4.01 -5.12
CA TYR A 58 -6.26 4.64 -4.17
C TYR A 58 -6.21 6.15 -4.33
N LEU A 59 -7.39 6.76 -4.31
CA LEU A 59 -7.51 8.20 -4.12
C LEU A 59 -7.58 8.44 -2.62
N ILE A 60 -6.54 9.06 -2.05
CA ILE A 60 -6.37 9.23 -0.60
C ILE A 60 -6.37 10.73 -0.28
N PRO A 61 -7.35 11.25 0.47
CA PRO A 61 -7.28 12.59 1.01
C PRO A 61 -6.02 12.75 1.87
N ASN A 62 -5.30 13.88 1.72
CA ASN A 62 -4.04 14.13 2.43
C ASN A 62 -3.00 13.00 2.25
N ALA A 63 -2.85 12.48 1.02
CA ALA A 63 -2.01 11.33 0.72
C ALA A 63 -0.54 11.43 1.18
N GLY A 64 -0.02 12.65 1.37
CA GLY A 64 1.31 12.88 1.92
C GLY A 64 1.48 12.27 3.32
N ASP A 65 0.50 12.44 4.19
CA ASP A 65 0.55 11.91 5.56
C ASP A 65 0.34 10.40 5.58
N ALA A 66 -0.62 9.90 4.78
CA ALA A 66 -0.88 8.47 4.66
C ALA A 66 0.35 7.71 4.14
N THR A 67 0.98 8.21 3.06
CA THR A 67 2.17 7.57 2.50
C THR A 67 3.39 7.70 3.42
N ARG A 68 3.50 8.77 4.21
CA ARG A 68 4.52 8.90 5.25
C ARG A 68 4.36 7.84 6.33
N ALA A 69 3.15 7.68 6.87
CA ALA A 69 2.85 6.68 7.90
C ALA A 69 3.11 5.25 7.41
N ILE A 70 2.68 4.92 6.19
CA ILE A 70 2.90 3.59 5.59
C ILE A 70 4.40 3.31 5.43
N LYS A 71 5.18 4.27 4.89
CA LYS A 71 6.64 4.11 4.75
C LYS A 71 7.33 3.89 6.09
N GLN A 72 6.97 4.67 7.12
CA GLN A 72 7.52 4.48 8.46
C GLN A 72 7.20 3.09 9.00
N GLN A 73 5.99 2.59 8.78
CA GLN A 73 5.60 1.25 9.24
C GLN A 73 6.31 0.13 8.47
N ILE A 74 6.58 0.32 7.17
CA ILE A 74 7.39 -0.63 6.37
C ILE A 74 8.80 -0.74 6.96
N MET A 75 9.46 0.40 7.23
CA MET A 75 10.81 0.40 7.81
C MET A 75 10.85 -0.36 9.14
N LYS A 76 9.91 -0.10 10.05
CA LYS A 76 9.82 -0.82 11.33
C LYS A 76 9.71 -2.34 11.18
N VAL A 77 9.00 -2.81 10.14
CA VAL A 77 8.89 -4.25 9.87
C VAL A 77 10.20 -4.81 9.35
N LEU A 78 10.91 -4.08 8.49
CA LEU A 78 12.21 -4.51 7.97
C LEU A 78 13.27 -4.55 9.08
N ASP A 79 13.36 -3.49 9.90
CA ASP A 79 14.31 -3.40 11.02
C ASP A 79 14.12 -4.57 12.01
N ALA A 80 12.86 -4.96 12.26
CA ALA A 80 12.54 -6.08 13.15
C ALA A 80 12.82 -7.47 12.56
N LEU A 81 12.97 -7.59 11.23
CA LEU A 81 13.33 -8.85 10.57
C LEU A 81 14.85 -9.06 10.49
N GLU A 82 15.64 -7.99 10.65
CA GLU A 82 17.11 -8.01 10.67
C GLU A 82 17.70 -8.19 12.08
N SER A 83 16.85 -8.15 13.12
CA SER A 83 17.21 -8.35 14.54
C SER A 83 17.08 -9.82 14.97
#